data_AF-A0A7V9Z5X0-F1
#
_entry.id   AF-A0A7V9Z5X0-F1
#
_cell.length_a   1.000
_cell.length_b   1.000
_cell.length_c   1.000
_cell.angle_alpha   90.00
_cell.angle_beta   90.00
_cell.angle_gamma   90.00
#
_symmetry.space_group_name_H-M   'P 1'
#
loop_
_entity.id
_entity.type
_entity.pdbx_description
1 polymer ?
#
loop_
_entity_poly.entity_id
_entity_poly.type
_entity_poly.pdbx_seq_one_letter_code
_entity_poly.pdbx_strand_id
1 'polypeptide(L)'
;MKKKILLFSSIFTVCISTYLYFNSPNVHQTIKKADTDLYQTVERNKEWVIVFDEGINESLLNSDNTYVLDERNNYIPVKIQRENNVTIKILPPKEGYKTGSNYYLFINKELDLKDLGKDTQQKEYKIAFKVDKNV
;
A
#
# COMPACT_ATOMS: atom_id res chain seq x y z
N MET A 1 20.21 68.64 -24.05
CA MET A 1 21.10 69.02 -22.93
C MET A 1 20.58 68.40 -21.62
N LYS A 2 21.47 67.69 -20.91
CA LYS A 2 21.49 67.33 -19.47
C LYS A 2 20.43 66.35 -18.89
N LYS A 3 20.97 65.18 -18.53
CA LYS A 3 20.49 64.13 -17.60
C LYS A 3 20.07 64.70 -16.24
N LYS A 4 19.09 64.05 -15.60
CA LYS A 4 19.06 63.83 -14.14
C LYS A 4 18.60 62.40 -13.87
N ILE A 5 19.56 61.49 -13.67
CA ILE A 5 19.32 60.16 -13.14
C ILE A 5 19.30 60.33 -11.63
N LEU A 6 18.12 60.21 -11.01
CA LEU A 6 18.01 60.10 -9.56
C LEU A 6 18.18 58.64 -9.18
N LEU A 7 19.32 58.35 -8.56
CA LEU A 7 19.62 57.13 -7.84
C LEU A 7 18.68 57.04 -6.62
N PHE A 8 17.68 56.16 -6.68
CA PHE A 8 17.06 55.56 -5.48
C PHE A 8 17.30 54.06 -5.51
N SER A 9 18.56 53.69 -5.69
CA SER A 9 19.06 52.35 -5.44
C SER A 9 19.50 52.29 -3.97
N SER A 10 19.11 51.21 -3.27
CA SER A 10 19.79 50.66 -2.08
C SER A 10 19.05 50.63 -0.74
N ILE A 11 17.78 51.03 -0.59
CA ILE A 11 17.07 50.84 0.71
C ILE A 11 15.81 49.96 0.61
N PHE A 12 15.19 49.80 -0.57
CA PHE A 12 13.99 48.98 -0.68
C PHE A 12 14.26 47.47 -0.91
N THR A 13 15.45 47.11 -1.39
CA THR A 13 15.84 45.71 -1.66
C THR A 13 16.18 44.92 -0.39
N VAL A 14 16.57 45.57 0.71
CA VAL A 14 16.90 44.89 1.98
C VAL A 14 15.63 44.47 2.73
N CYS A 15 14.54 45.24 2.63
CA CYS A 15 13.28 44.90 3.30
C CYS A 15 12.51 43.78 2.59
N ILE A 16 12.52 43.74 1.25
CA ILE A 16 11.86 42.66 0.49
C ILE A 16 12.62 41.33 0.66
N SER A 17 13.95 41.34 0.64
CA SER A 17 14.74 40.11 0.81
C SER A 17 14.64 39.53 2.22
N THR A 18 14.55 40.37 3.27
CA THR A 18 14.28 39.88 4.64
C THR A 18 12.84 39.39 4.80
N TYR A 19 11.84 40.07 4.22
CA TYR A 19 10.45 39.63 4.31
C TYR A 19 10.19 38.28 3.62
N LEU A 20 10.89 37.99 2.52
CA LEU A 20 10.82 36.69 1.83
C LEU A 20 11.56 35.57 2.58
N TYR A 21 12.55 35.88 3.42
CA TYR A 21 13.20 34.89 4.29
C TYR A 21 12.32 34.50 5.49
N PHE A 22 11.57 35.44 6.06
CA PHE A 22 10.70 35.14 7.22
C PHE A 22 9.40 34.41 6.85
N ASN A 23 8.90 34.60 5.62
CA ASN A 23 7.69 33.93 5.13
C ASN A 23 7.97 32.67 4.31
N SER A 24 9.20 32.12 4.34
CA SER A 24 9.43 30.81 3.75
C SER A 24 8.58 29.80 4.53
N PRO A 25 7.51 29.22 3.94
CA PRO A 25 6.78 28.17 4.62
C PRO A 25 7.82 27.09 4.91
N ASN A 26 7.96 26.73 6.19
CA ASN A 26 8.63 25.50 6.54
C ASN A 26 7.91 24.43 5.72
N VAL A 27 8.54 24.00 4.62
CA VAL A 27 8.16 22.78 3.95
C VAL A 27 8.49 21.73 4.98
N HIS A 28 7.53 21.48 5.86
CA HIS A 28 7.42 20.22 6.55
C HIS A 28 7.22 19.24 5.39
N GLN A 29 8.34 18.80 4.81
CA GLN A 29 8.41 17.48 4.25
C GLN A 29 8.21 16.59 5.46
N THR A 30 6.95 16.41 5.87
CA THR A 30 6.54 15.08 6.24
C THR A 30 6.96 14.26 5.05
N ILE A 31 8.12 13.62 5.16
CA ILE A 31 8.36 12.38 4.47
C ILE A 31 7.10 11.59 4.82
N LYS A 32 6.09 11.62 3.95
CA LYS A 32 5.07 10.58 3.92
C LYS A 32 5.95 9.35 3.96
N LYS A 33 5.90 8.58 5.06
CA LYS A 33 6.53 7.27 5.09
C LYS A 33 6.17 6.66 3.75
N ALA A 34 7.16 6.54 2.87
CA ALA A 34 7.02 5.64 1.77
C ALA A 34 6.96 4.32 2.50
N ASP A 35 5.74 3.86 2.79
CA ASP A 35 5.47 2.46 3.08
C ASP A 35 5.95 1.74 1.81
N THR A 36 7.25 1.53 1.77
CA THR A 36 7.89 0.76 0.72
C THR A 36 7.48 -0.64 1.08
N ASP A 37 6.31 -1.05 0.59
CA ASP A 37 5.87 -2.41 0.75
C ASP A 37 7.01 -3.30 0.26
N LEU A 38 7.62 -4.05 1.18
CA LEU A 38 8.72 -4.94 0.83
C LEU A 38 8.15 -6.09 0.02
N TYR A 39 8.30 -6.03 -1.31
CA TYR A 39 7.78 -7.06 -2.19
C TYR A 39 8.56 -8.37 -2.01
N GLN A 40 7.86 -9.43 -1.66
CA GLN A 40 8.39 -10.79 -1.78
C GLN A 40 8.38 -11.22 -3.25
N THR A 41 9.52 -11.67 -3.78
CA THR A 41 9.54 -12.30 -5.12
C THR A 41 9.05 -13.75 -5.02
N VAL A 42 8.12 -14.12 -5.90
CA VAL A 42 7.46 -15.43 -5.91
C VAL A 42 7.33 -15.97 -7.33
N GLU A 43 7.12 -17.29 -7.44
CA GLU A 43 6.85 -17.95 -8.72
C GLU A 43 5.43 -17.66 -9.24
N ARG A 44 5.23 -17.87 -10.54
CA ARG A 44 3.96 -17.62 -11.25
C ARG A 44 2.77 -18.42 -10.70
N ASN A 45 3.01 -19.62 -10.20
CA ASN A 45 2.03 -20.55 -9.65
C ASN A 45 1.99 -20.51 -8.11
N LYS A 46 2.47 -19.43 -7.49
CA LYS A 46 2.54 -19.30 -6.03
C LYS A 46 1.19 -19.58 -5.38
N GLU A 47 1.17 -20.60 -4.53
CA GLU A 47 0.10 -20.85 -3.58
C GLU A 47 0.43 -20.18 -2.24
N TRP A 48 -0.57 -19.54 -1.63
CA TRP A 48 -0.47 -19.00 -0.28
C TRP A 48 -1.13 -19.96 0.69
N VAL A 49 -0.43 -20.31 1.75
CA VAL A 49 -0.97 -21.09 2.88
C VAL A 49 -1.00 -20.15 4.07
N ILE A 50 -2.19 -19.91 4.59
CA ILE A 50 -2.43 -19.00 5.72
C ILE A 50 -2.93 -19.84 6.87
N VAL A 51 -2.25 -19.72 8.02
CA VAL A 51 -2.60 -20.39 9.27
C VAL A 51 -3.05 -19.32 10.25
N PHE A 52 -4.23 -19.51 10.82
CA PHE A 52 -4.91 -18.63 11.76
C PHE A 52 -4.75 -19.18 13.18
N ASP A 53 -4.43 -18.32 14.14
CA ASP A 53 -4.15 -18.73 15.51
C ASP A 53 -5.44 -19.01 16.30
N GLU A 54 -6.48 -18.20 16.07
CA GLU A 54 -7.75 -18.27 16.81
C GLU A 54 -8.83 -19.09 16.07
N GLY A 55 -8.51 -19.58 14.87
CA GLY A 55 -9.44 -20.28 13.98
C GLY A 55 -10.05 -19.37 12.91
N ILE A 56 -10.89 -19.96 12.06
CA ILE A 56 -11.44 -19.27 10.89
C ILE A 56 -12.90 -18.85 11.13
N ASN A 57 -13.21 -17.57 10.94
CA ASN A 57 -14.58 -17.10 10.80
C ASN A 57 -15.15 -17.49 9.42
N GLU A 58 -15.94 -18.56 9.37
CA GLU A 58 -16.46 -19.10 8.11
C GLU A 58 -17.38 -18.11 7.36
N SER A 59 -18.10 -17.26 8.10
CA SER A 59 -19.01 -16.27 7.49
C SER A 59 -18.26 -15.20 6.69
N LEU A 60 -16.98 -15.00 7.00
CA LEU A 60 -16.11 -14.04 6.34
C LEU A 60 -15.23 -14.69 5.27
N LEU A 61 -15.22 -16.02 5.12
CA LEU A 61 -14.36 -16.71 4.16
C LEU A 61 -14.90 -16.58 2.72
N ASN A 62 -14.72 -15.40 2.14
CA ASN A 62 -15.21 -15.04 0.81
C ASN A 62 -14.28 -14.03 0.11
N SER A 63 -14.59 -13.69 -1.14
CA SER A 63 -13.79 -12.79 -1.97
C SER A 63 -13.75 -11.34 -1.51
N ASP A 64 -14.63 -10.94 -0.60
CA ASP A 64 -14.66 -9.56 -0.08
C ASP A 64 -13.67 -9.38 1.07
N ASN A 65 -13.28 -10.48 1.72
CA ASN A 65 -12.39 -10.48 2.89
C ASN A 65 -11.04 -11.14 2.61
N THR A 66 -10.88 -11.83 1.49
CA THR A 66 -9.59 -12.37 1.04
C THR A 66 -9.49 -12.24 -0.46
N TYR A 67 -8.62 -11.35 -0.93
CA TYR A 67 -8.54 -11.01 -2.35
C TYR A 67 -7.14 -10.57 -2.75
N VAL A 68 -6.87 -10.64 -4.06
CA VAL A 68 -5.63 -10.16 -4.65
C VAL A 68 -5.94 -9.01 -5.61
N LEU A 69 -5.17 -7.93 -5.50
CA LEU A 69 -5.20 -6.82 -6.44
C LEU A 69 -3.88 -6.76 -7.22
N ASP A 70 -3.96 -6.30 -8.48
CA ASP A 70 -2.78 -5.85 -9.21
C ASP A 70 -2.37 -4.42 -8.83
N GLU A 71 -1.25 -3.96 -9.39
CA GLU A 71 -0.73 -2.58 -9.26
C GLU A 71 -1.70 -1.47 -9.72
N ARG A 72 -2.78 -1.82 -10.44
CA ARG A 72 -3.82 -0.90 -10.92
C ARG A 72 -5.12 -1.03 -10.13
N ASN A 73 -5.11 -1.76 -9.01
CA ASN A 73 -6.25 -2.06 -8.15
C ASN A 73 -7.34 -2.91 -8.83
N ASN A 74 -7.00 -3.69 -9.86
CA ASN A 74 -7.92 -4.66 -10.42
C ASN A 74 -7.91 -5.95 -9.60
N TYR A 75 -9.10 -6.50 -9.34
CA TYR A 75 -9.24 -7.81 -8.73
C TYR A 75 -8.67 -8.91 -9.62
N ILE A 76 -7.84 -9.74 -9.03
CA ILE A 76 -7.27 -10.93 -9.65
C ILE A 76 -8.03 -12.16 -9.16
N PRO A 77 -8.62 -12.96 -10.07
CA PRO A 77 -9.43 -14.11 -9.68
C PRO A 77 -8.55 -15.19 -9.08
N VAL A 78 -8.67 -15.38 -7.77
CA VAL A 78 -8.02 -16.44 -6.99
C VAL A 78 -9.06 -17.36 -6.39
N LYS A 79 -8.68 -18.62 -6.13
CA LYS A 79 -9.57 -19.59 -5.46
C LYS A 79 -9.10 -19.79 -4.02
N ILE A 80 -10.02 -19.58 -3.08
CA ILE A 80 -9.78 -19.86 -1.67
C ILE A 80 -10.29 -21.27 -1.37
N GLN A 81 -9.46 -22.08 -0.73
CA GLN A 81 -9.78 -23.44 -0.30
C GLN A 81 -9.48 -23.57 1.18
N ARG A 82 -10.43 -24.07 1.95
CA ARG A 82 -10.18 -24.43 3.34
C ARG A 82 -9.56 -25.81 3.38
N GLU A 83 -8.43 -25.94 4.07
CA GLU A 83 -7.77 -27.23 4.29
C GLU A 83 -8.22 -27.86 5.62
N ASN A 84 -8.38 -27.05 6.67
CA ASN A 84 -8.85 -27.48 7.98
C ASN A 84 -9.46 -26.29 8.77
N ASN A 85 -9.64 -26.42 10.10
CA ASN A 85 -10.28 -25.39 10.93
C ASN A 85 -9.46 -24.12 11.16
N VAL A 86 -8.16 -24.14 10.87
CA VAL A 86 -7.22 -23.04 11.09
C VAL A 86 -6.42 -22.69 9.83
N THR A 87 -6.54 -23.47 8.75
CA THR A 87 -5.72 -23.29 7.54
C THR A 87 -6.58 -23.09 6.29
N ILE A 88 -6.21 -22.06 5.51
CA ILE A 88 -6.69 -21.87 4.15
C ILE A 88 -5.53 -21.86 3.17
N LYS A 89 -5.83 -22.27 1.94
CA LYS A 89 -4.97 -22.16 0.77
C LYS A 89 -5.60 -21.20 -0.23
N ILE A 90 -4.81 -20.27 -0.74
CA ILE A 90 -5.20 -19.36 -1.83
C ILE A 90 -4.41 -19.79 -3.06
N LEU A 91 -5.15 -20.31 -4.04
CA LEU A 91 -4.61 -20.76 -5.30
C LEU A 91 -4.44 -19.60 -6.29
N PRO A 92 -3.40 -19.64 -7.13
CA PRO A 92 -3.22 -18.66 -8.19
C PRO A 92 -4.39 -18.72 -9.21
N PRO A 93 -4.51 -17.71 -10.09
CA PRO A 93 -5.35 -17.81 -11.27
C PRO A 93 -5.02 -19.07 -12.08
N LYS A 94 -5.99 -19.57 -12.85
CA LYS A 94 -5.81 -20.80 -13.66
C LYS A 94 -4.56 -20.76 -14.56
N GLU A 95 -4.28 -19.59 -15.15
CA GLU A 95 -3.12 -19.35 -16.02
C GLU A 95 -1.88 -18.83 -15.26
N GLY A 96 -1.93 -18.86 -13.93
CA GLY A 96 -0.96 -18.25 -13.04
C GLY A 96 -1.04 -16.73 -13.00
N TYR A 97 -0.22 -16.12 -12.13
CA TYR A 97 -0.02 -14.67 -12.13
C TYR A 97 0.80 -14.23 -13.36
N LYS A 98 0.75 -12.95 -13.70
CA LYS A 98 1.56 -12.42 -14.82
C LYS A 98 3.01 -12.22 -14.36
N THR A 99 3.96 -12.76 -15.12
CA THR A 99 5.39 -12.64 -14.80
C THR A 99 5.85 -11.18 -14.84
N GLY A 100 6.73 -10.81 -13.91
CA GLY A 100 7.24 -9.45 -13.76
C GLY A 100 6.28 -8.41 -13.22
N SER A 101 5.02 -8.78 -12.93
CA SER A 101 4.01 -7.89 -12.35
C SER A 101 4.02 -7.90 -10.82
N ASN A 102 3.50 -6.82 -10.24
CA ASN A 102 3.34 -6.65 -8.81
C ASN A 102 1.88 -6.84 -8.40
N TYR A 103 1.68 -7.39 -7.21
CA TYR A 103 0.39 -7.71 -6.65
C TYR A 103 0.35 -7.48 -5.14
N TYR A 104 -0.86 -7.43 -4.60
CA TYR A 104 -1.13 -7.31 -3.18
C TYR A 104 -2.20 -8.32 -2.78
N LEU A 105 -1.89 -9.16 -1.81
CA LEU A 105 -2.85 -10.03 -1.15
C LEU A 105 -3.37 -9.33 0.11
N PHE A 106 -4.69 -9.20 0.20
CA PHE A 106 -5.40 -8.64 1.34
C PHE A 106 -6.17 -9.75 2.06
N ILE A 107 -6.10 -9.75 3.39
CA ILE A 107 -6.82 -10.68 4.26
C ILE A 107 -7.41 -9.87 5.41
N ASN A 108 -8.73 -9.90 5.58
CA ASN A 108 -9.39 -9.28 6.72
C ASN A 108 -8.93 -9.97 8.01
N LYS A 109 -8.43 -9.21 9.01
CA LYS A 109 -8.01 -9.77 10.30
C LYS A 109 -9.13 -10.43 11.08
N GLU A 110 -10.38 -10.03 10.85
CA GLU A 110 -11.55 -10.66 11.47
C GLU A 110 -11.76 -12.11 11.01
N LEU A 111 -11.08 -12.56 9.95
CA LEU A 111 -11.03 -13.98 9.60
C LEU A 111 -10.35 -14.82 10.68
N ASP A 112 -9.39 -14.25 11.41
CA ASP A 112 -8.63 -14.87 12.51
C ASP A 112 -9.35 -14.66 13.85
N LEU A 113 -10.68 -14.62 13.84
CA LEU A 113 -11.50 -14.52 15.05
C LEU A 113 -12.63 -15.52 14.91
N LYS A 114 -12.68 -16.51 15.80
CA LYS A 114 -13.78 -17.48 15.80
C LYS A 114 -15.15 -16.81 16.04
N ASP A 115 -15.18 -15.72 16.80
CA ASP A 115 -16.36 -14.90 17.10
C ASP A 115 -16.03 -13.40 17.05
N LEU A 116 -16.91 -12.58 16.46
CA LEU A 116 -16.70 -11.12 16.37
C LEU A 116 -17.07 -10.42 17.69
N GLY A 117 -16.07 -9.86 18.37
CA GLY A 117 -16.27 -8.93 19.49
C GLY A 117 -16.72 -7.54 19.02
N LYS A 118 -17.31 -6.74 19.92
CA LYS A 118 -17.95 -5.44 19.61
C LYS A 118 -17.02 -4.30 19.16
N ASP A 119 -15.72 -4.53 19.03
CA ASP A 119 -14.75 -3.48 18.70
C ASP A 119 -13.76 -3.96 17.63
N THR A 120 -14.21 -3.97 16.37
CA THR A 120 -13.34 -4.29 15.24
C THR A 120 -12.96 -3.04 14.47
N GLN A 121 -11.84 -2.44 14.88
CA GLN A 121 -11.13 -1.52 13.99
C GLN A 121 -10.52 -2.36 12.86
N GLN A 122 -11.22 -2.44 11.73
CA GLN A 122 -10.75 -3.15 10.54
C GLN A 122 -9.31 -2.76 10.21
N LYS A 123 -8.41 -3.73 10.38
CA LYS A 123 -7.03 -3.66 9.87
C LYS A 123 -6.88 -4.89 9.02
N GLU A 124 -6.64 -4.75 7.73
CA GLU A 124 -6.33 -5.91 6.87
C GLU A 124 -4.87 -6.32 7.09
N TYR A 125 -4.55 -7.60 6.89
CA TYR A 125 -3.20 -8.00 6.54
C TYR A 125 -2.99 -7.70 5.05
N LYS A 126 -1.85 -7.08 4.72
CA LYS A 126 -1.46 -6.77 3.34
C LYS A 126 -0.10 -7.38 3.07
N ILE A 127 -0.02 -8.23 2.04
CA ILE A 127 1.22 -8.86 1.58
C ILE A 127 1.48 -8.39 0.15
N ALA A 128 2.54 -7.62 -0.04
CA ALA A 128 3.00 -7.22 -1.37
C ALA A 128 3.93 -8.28 -1.95
N PHE A 129 3.69 -8.68 -3.20
CA PHE A 129 4.52 -9.67 -3.88
C PHE A 129 4.74 -9.33 -5.35
N LYS A 130 5.86 -9.77 -5.88
CA LYS A 130 6.25 -9.61 -7.28
C LYS A 130 6.48 -10.97 -7.89
N VAL A 131 5.96 -11.17 -9.08
CA VAL A 131 6.17 -12.43 -9.80
C VAL A 131 7.50 -12.39 -10.55
N ASP A 132 8.30 -13.44 -10.41
CA ASP A 132 9.56 -13.56 -11.15
C ASP A 132 9.32 -13.45 -12.67
N LYS A 133 10.27 -12.82 -13.36
CA LYS A 133 10.26 -12.64 -14.82
C LYS A 133 10.76 -13.86 -15.57
N ASN A 134 11.46 -14.76 -14.90
CA ASN A 134 12.27 -15.82 -15.54
C ASN A 134 11.68 -17.23 -15.40
N VAL A 135 10.42 -17.37 -14.99
CA VAL A 135 9.70 -18.66 -14.84
C VAL A 135 8.86 -18.95 -16.07
#